data_AF-A0A952P249-F1
#
_entry.id   AF-A0A952P249-F1
#
_cell.length_a   1.000
_cell.length_b   1.000
_cell.length_c   1.000
_cell.angle_alpha   90.00
_cell.angle_beta   90.00
_cell.angle_gamma   90.00
#
_symmetry.space_group_name_H-M   'P 1'
#
loop_
_entity.id
_entity.type
_entity.pdbx_description
1 polymer ?
#
loop_
_entity_poly.entity_id
_entity_poly.type
_entity_poly.pdbx_seq_one_letter_code
_entity_poly.pdbx_strand_id
1 'polypeptide(L)'
;METYSEPRFEPSTVESDRVLAWTWLMGKPRRRGFVIACLSTMILLLGTLWIWSLPAGMAETFSANRVAIFHDREWWRLWTALFAHSDLGHILSNAGLFFVFGLLLSGYFGLFLFPTMALAFGGLTNLLVVGTSSPEMHLIGMSGVVYWMGGVWLTLYFLLSRHLSLTQRTLRSFGVALMIFMPGEAFNPSISYKAHAVGFCLGVIFAFFYFMVHRSSFRAAERYTVLPREEDL
;
A
#
# COMPACT_ATOMS: atom_id res chain seq x y z
N MET A 1 36.57 56.94 40.10
CA MET A 1 36.08 57.22 38.74
C MET A 1 36.01 55.86 38.06
N GLU A 2 34.94 55.11 38.31
CA GLU A 2 34.74 53.78 37.73
C GLU A 2 34.16 53.94 36.33
N THR A 3 34.91 53.46 35.33
CA THR A 3 34.48 53.46 33.93
C THR A 3 33.48 52.34 33.71
N TYR A 4 32.21 52.71 33.51
CA TYR A 4 31.17 51.79 33.06
C TYR A 4 31.51 51.34 31.63
N SER A 5 31.81 50.06 31.45
CA SER A 5 31.99 49.47 30.12
C SER A 5 30.64 48.98 29.61
N GLU A 6 30.19 49.49 28.46
CA GLU A 6 28.94 49.05 27.84
C GLU A 6 29.00 47.56 27.44
N PRO A 7 27.90 46.80 27.63
CA PRO A 7 27.84 45.43 27.19
C PRO A 7 27.87 45.38 25.66
N ARG A 8 28.86 44.63 25.14
CA ARG A 8 29.04 44.40 23.70
C ARG A 8 27.92 43.48 23.22
N PHE A 9 26.99 44.00 22.42
CA PHE A 9 25.97 43.19 21.74
C PHE A 9 26.66 42.34 20.67
N GLU A 10 26.94 41.07 20.97
CA GLU A 10 27.27 40.09 19.95
C GLU A 10 25.97 39.68 19.26
N PRO A 11 25.86 39.79 17.92
CA PRO A 11 24.70 39.28 17.22
C PRO A 11 24.67 37.76 17.41
N SER A 12 23.65 37.28 18.12
CA SER A 12 23.48 35.85 18.37
C SER A 12 23.29 35.15 17.03
N THR A 13 24.27 34.33 16.62
CA THR A 13 24.19 33.50 15.41
C THR A 13 23.31 32.28 15.66
N VAL A 14 22.12 32.49 16.24
CA VAL A 14 21.19 31.42 16.57
C VAL A 14 20.43 31.11 15.29
N GLU A 15 20.81 29.98 14.69
CA GLU A 15 20.19 29.38 13.53
C GLU A 15 18.68 29.25 13.78
N SER A 16 17.88 30.01 13.04
CA SER A 16 16.42 30.01 13.18
C SER A 16 15.89 28.57 13.14
N ASP A 17 15.11 28.14 14.13
CA ASP A 17 14.56 26.78 14.17
C ASP A 17 13.66 26.53 12.96
N ARG A 18 14.19 25.80 11.97
CA ARG A 18 13.47 25.43 10.75
C ARG A 18 12.69 24.14 10.99
N VAL A 19 11.36 24.20 10.84
CA VAL A 19 10.48 23.03 10.96
C VAL A 19 10.04 22.56 9.58
N LEU A 20 10.01 21.24 9.38
CA LEU A 20 9.50 20.62 8.16
C LEU A 20 7.98 20.80 8.07
N ALA A 21 7.52 21.66 7.17
CA ALA A 21 6.11 22.03 7.04
C ALA A 21 5.38 21.26 5.92
N TRP A 22 6.10 20.78 4.90
CA TRP A 22 5.50 20.15 3.73
C TRP A 22 6.24 18.89 3.31
N THR A 23 5.52 17.85 2.89
CA THR A 23 6.10 16.61 2.34
C THR A 23 5.36 16.16 1.08
N TRP A 24 5.89 15.13 0.41
CA TRP A 24 5.32 14.57 -0.84
C TRP A 24 3.80 14.31 -0.77
N LEU A 25 3.33 13.72 0.34
CA LEU A 25 1.93 13.30 0.51
C LEU A 25 0.96 14.48 0.74
N MET A 26 1.46 15.69 1.00
CA MET A 26 0.63 16.89 1.04
C MET A 26 0.34 17.46 -0.35
N GLY A 27 1.07 17.00 -1.38
CA GLY A 27 0.81 17.34 -2.77
C GLY A 27 -0.60 16.93 -3.22
N LYS A 28 -1.17 17.66 -4.19
CA LYS A 28 -2.44 17.25 -4.79
C LYS A 28 -2.25 15.94 -5.57
N PRO A 29 -3.06 14.89 -5.32
CA PRO A 29 -2.97 13.65 -6.07
C PRO A 29 -3.31 13.89 -7.55
N ARG A 30 -2.71 13.11 -8.44
CA ARG A 30 -2.97 13.21 -9.88
C ARG A 30 -4.43 12.86 -10.19
N ARG A 31 -5.15 13.73 -10.91
CA ARG A 31 -6.56 13.49 -11.32
C ARG A 31 -6.75 12.16 -12.07
N ARG A 32 -5.78 11.77 -12.90
CA ARG A 32 -5.80 10.49 -13.63
C ARG A 32 -5.84 9.28 -12.69
N GLY A 33 -5.37 9.41 -11.45
CA GLY A 33 -5.39 8.33 -10.46
C GLY A 33 -6.80 7.85 -10.13
N PHE A 34 -7.76 8.77 -10.02
CA PHE A 34 -9.17 8.40 -9.82
C PHE A 34 -9.70 7.55 -10.98
N VAL A 35 -9.45 7.99 -12.22
CA VAL A 35 -9.88 7.25 -13.42
C VAL A 35 -9.23 5.86 -13.47
N ILE A 36 -7.93 5.76 -13.17
CA ILE A 36 -7.20 4.48 -13.15
C ILE A 36 -7.78 3.54 -12.09
N ALA A 37 -8.07 4.05 -10.88
CA ALA A 37 -8.68 3.26 -9.81
C ALA A 37 -10.07 2.76 -10.22
N CYS A 38 -10.94 3.64 -10.73
CA CYS A 38 -12.26 3.26 -11.23
C CYS A 38 -12.18 2.18 -12.33
N LEU A 39 -11.34 2.38 -13.34
CA LEU A 39 -11.18 1.42 -14.43
C LEU A 39 -10.64 0.07 -13.94
N SER A 40 -9.65 0.09 -13.05
CA SER A 40 -9.06 -1.15 -12.51
C SER A 40 -10.06 -1.91 -11.64
N THR A 41 -10.82 -1.22 -10.79
CA THR A 41 -11.89 -1.83 -10.00
C THR A 41 -13.01 -2.35 -10.89
N MET A 42 -13.39 -1.62 -11.93
CA MET A 42 -14.39 -2.09 -12.91
C MET A 42 -13.91 -3.36 -13.62
N ILE A 43 -12.65 -3.42 -14.04
CA ILE A 43 -12.05 -4.62 -14.65
C ILE A 43 -12.09 -5.80 -13.68
N LEU A 44 -11.76 -5.58 -12.40
CA LEU A 44 -11.87 -6.60 -11.35
C LEU A 44 -13.31 -7.12 -11.24
N LEU A 45 -14.30 -6.24 -11.12
CA LEU A 45 -15.70 -6.62 -10.97
C LEU A 45 -16.22 -7.37 -12.22
N LEU A 46 -15.91 -6.89 -13.42
CA LEU A 46 -16.31 -7.54 -14.67
C LEU A 46 -15.64 -8.91 -14.83
N GLY A 47 -14.37 -9.04 -14.46
CA GLY A 47 -13.66 -10.32 -14.46
C GLY A 47 -14.29 -11.33 -13.50
N THR A 48 -14.65 -10.90 -12.29
CA THR A 48 -15.36 -11.74 -11.31
C THR A 48 -16.72 -12.19 -11.84
N LEU A 49 -17.53 -11.25 -12.38
CA LEU A 49 -18.83 -11.56 -12.96
C LEU A 49 -18.72 -12.52 -14.14
N TRP A 50 -17.69 -12.36 -14.97
CA TRP A 50 -17.42 -13.27 -16.08
C TRP A 50 -17.13 -14.69 -15.57
N ILE A 51 -16.24 -14.84 -14.57
CA ILE A 51 -15.94 -16.16 -13.98
C ILE A 51 -17.20 -16.81 -13.36
N TRP A 52 -18.05 -16.04 -12.67
CA TRP A 52 -19.30 -16.55 -12.11
C TRP A 52 -20.34 -16.93 -13.16
N SER A 53 -20.25 -16.40 -14.37
CA SER A 53 -21.14 -16.78 -15.48
C SER A 53 -20.77 -18.12 -16.13
N LEU A 54 -19.60 -18.69 -15.79
CA LEU A 54 -19.13 -19.96 -16.36
C LEU A 54 -19.83 -21.17 -15.73
N PRO A 55 -19.91 -22.32 -16.43
CA PRO A 55 -20.45 -23.55 -15.88
C PRO A 55 -19.73 -24.01 -14.60
N ALA A 56 -20.48 -24.65 -13.70
CA ALA A 56 -19.93 -25.25 -12.48
C ALA A 56 -18.78 -26.22 -12.82
N GLY A 57 -17.60 -25.99 -12.23
CA GLY A 57 -16.35 -26.70 -12.53
C GLY A 57 -15.37 -25.93 -13.42
N MET A 58 -15.85 -25.10 -14.36
CA MET A 58 -14.95 -24.26 -15.17
C MET A 58 -14.44 -23.05 -14.38
N ALA A 59 -15.21 -22.53 -13.42
CA ALA A 59 -14.72 -21.48 -12.52
C ALA A 59 -13.51 -21.93 -11.67
N GLU A 60 -13.47 -23.21 -11.27
CA GLU A 60 -12.38 -23.78 -10.49
C GLU A 60 -11.07 -23.85 -11.29
N THR A 61 -11.14 -23.89 -12.62
CA THR A 61 -9.96 -23.85 -13.50
C THR A 61 -9.28 -22.48 -13.55
N PHE A 62 -9.80 -21.47 -12.84
CA PHE A 62 -9.12 -20.18 -12.69
C PHE A 62 -8.45 -20.02 -11.33
N SER A 63 -8.67 -20.93 -10.38
CA SER A 63 -8.00 -20.93 -9.09
C SER A 63 -6.51 -21.27 -9.22
N ALA A 64 -5.70 -20.67 -8.35
CA ALA A 64 -4.29 -20.99 -8.22
C ALA A 64 -4.16 -22.22 -7.32
N ASN A 65 -3.63 -23.31 -7.88
CA ASN A 65 -3.33 -24.53 -7.13
C ASN A 65 -1.95 -25.06 -7.53
N ARG A 66 -1.34 -25.84 -6.63
CA ARG A 66 0.07 -26.25 -6.77
C ARG A 66 0.29 -27.14 -7.99
N VAL A 67 -0.58 -28.12 -8.24
CA VAL A 67 -0.41 -29.08 -9.34
C VAL A 67 -0.43 -28.34 -10.69
N ALA A 68 -1.46 -27.54 -10.94
CA ALA A 68 -1.59 -26.80 -12.20
C ALA A 68 -0.39 -25.87 -12.46
N ILE A 69 0.11 -25.19 -11.44
CA ILE A 69 1.20 -24.21 -11.60
C ILE A 69 2.57 -24.89 -11.78
N PHE A 70 2.90 -25.86 -10.93
CA PHE A 70 4.25 -26.45 -10.88
C PHE A 70 4.41 -27.68 -11.78
N HIS A 71 3.36 -28.49 -11.93
CA HIS A 71 3.37 -29.68 -12.78
C HIS A 71 2.89 -29.34 -14.20
N ASP A 72 1.69 -28.77 -14.33
CA ASP A 72 1.05 -28.54 -15.64
C ASP A 72 1.46 -27.22 -16.32
N ARG A 73 2.29 -26.41 -15.64
CA ARG A 73 2.85 -25.13 -16.13
C ARG A 73 1.79 -24.08 -16.46
N GLU A 74 0.64 -24.13 -15.80
CA GLU A 74 -0.48 -23.21 -15.99
C GLU A 74 -0.29 -21.90 -15.21
N TRP A 75 0.80 -21.17 -15.51
CA TRP A 75 1.24 -20.02 -14.72
C TRP A 75 0.26 -18.84 -14.77
N TRP A 76 -0.57 -18.76 -15.82
CA TRP A 76 -1.63 -17.75 -15.91
C TRP A 76 -2.59 -17.78 -14.72
N ARG A 77 -2.75 -18.95 -14.07
CA ARG A 77 -3.59 -19.11 -12.87
C ARG A 77 -3.18 -18.25 -11.71
N LEU A 78 -1.90 -17.90 -11.62
CA LEU A 78 -1.40 -16.96 -10.60
C LEU A 78 -2.10 -15.61 -10.68
N TRP A 79 -2.52 -15.18 -11.88
CA TRP A 79 -3.20 -13.91 -12.09
C TRP A 79 -4.70 -14.07 -12.29
N THR A 80 -5.17 -15.13 -12.96
CA THR A 80 -6.62 -15.31 -13.13
C THR A 80 -7.32 -15.58 -11.79
N ALA A 81 -6.64 -16.21 -10.84
CA ALA A 81 -7.15 -16.44 -9.49
C ALA A 81 -7.52 -15.15 -8.77
N LEU A 82 -6.90 -14.01 -9.14
CA LEU A 82 -7.21 -12.70 -8.56
C LEU A 82 -8.64 -12.24 -8.86
N PHE A 83 -9.25 -12.74 -9.93
CA PHE A 83 -10.62 -12.43 -10.33
C PHE A 83 -11.63 -13.44 -9.80
N ALA A 84 -11.22 -14.67 -9.48
CA ALA A 84 -12.10 -15.65 -8.87
C ALA A 84 -12.43 -15.26 -7.42
N HIS A 85 -13.72 -15.25 -7.06
CA HIS A 85 -14.18 -14.95 -5.70
C HIS A 85 -15.27 -15.94 -5.30
N SER A 86 -15.34 -16.27 -4.01
CA SER A 86 -16.28 -17.24 -3.44
C SER A 86 -17.73 -16.74 -3.42
N ASP A 87 -17.91 -15.44 -3.20
CA ASP A 87 -19.22 -14.83 -2.93
C ASP A 87 -19.17 -13.30 -3.09
N LEU A 88 -20.35 -12.68 -3.04
CA LEU A 88 -20.55 -11.24 -3.18
C LEU A 88 -19.91 -10.42 -2.06
N GLY A 89 -19.97 -10.88 -0.81
CA GLY A 89 -19.38 -10.17 0.32
C GLY A 89 -17.86 -10.08 0.18
N HIS A 90 -17.23 -11.18 -0.21
CA HIS A 90 -15.79 -11.27 -0.40
C HIS A 90 -15.30 -10.32 -1.51
N ILE A 91 -15.94 -10.31 -2.69
CA ILE A 91 -15.57 -9.38 -3.76
C ILE A 91 -15.84 -7.92 -3.38
N LEU A 92 -16.94 -7.60 -2.70
CA LEU A 92 -17.24 -6.22 -2.32
C LEU A 92 -16.21 -5.66 -1.33
N SER A 93 -15.81 -6.46 -0.33
CA SER A 93 -14.74 -6.09 0.62
C SER A 93 -13.42 -5.84 -0.10
N ASN A 94 -13.01 -6.76 -0.97
CA ASN A 94 -11.78 -6.62 -1.75
C ASN A 94 -11.83 -5.42 -2.71
N ALA A 95 -12.93 -5.24 -3.45
CA ALA A 95 -13.10 -4.16 -4.42
C ALA A 95 -13.09 -2.77 -3.76
N GLY A 96 -13.68 -2.64 -2.57
CA GLY A 96 -13.67 -1.40 -1.80
C GLY A 96 -12.25 -0.99 -1.41
N LEU A 97 -11.49 -1.90 -0.78
CA LEU A 97 -10.10 -1.62 -0.40
C LEU A 97 -9.17 -1.47 -1.62
N PHE A 98 -9.36 -2.29 -2.65
CA PHE A 98 -8.63 -2.20 -3.91
C PHE A 98 -8.83 -0.84 -4.58
N PHE A 99 -10.07 -0.31 -4.59
CA PHE A 99 -10.36 1.02 -5.09
C PHE A 99 -9.68 2.11 -4.27
N VAL A 100 -9.82 2.08 -2.94
CA VAL A 100 -9.23 3.09 -2.04
C VAL A 100 -7.71 3.13 -2.17
N PHE A 101 -7.04 1.98 -2.05
CA PHE A 101 -5.59 1.94 -2.22
C PHE A 101 -5.19 2.22 -3.67
N GLY A 102 -5.98 1.81 -4.66
CA GLY A 102 -5.74 2.12 -6.07
C GLY A 102 -5.72 3.63 -6.32
N LEU A 103 -6.67 4.37 -5.73
CA LEU A 103 -6.73 5.83 -5.78
C LEU A 103 -5.49 6.46 -5.16
N LEU A 104 -5.09 6.00 -3.97
CA LEU A 104 -3.94 6.53 -3.26
C LEU A 104 -2.63 6.25 -4.02
N LEU A 105 -2.42 5.00 -4.44
CA LEU A 105 -1.19 4.58 -5.10
C LEU A 105 -1.04 5.22 -6.49
N SER A 106 -2.08 5.19 -7.32
CA SER A 106 -2.02 5.85 -8.63
C SER A 106 -1.98 7.37 -8.54
N GLY A 107 -2.68 7.95 -7.55
CA GLY A 107 -2.72 9.40 -7.31
C GLY A 107 -1.36 9.97 -6.94
N TYR A 108 -0.67 9.35 -5.98
CA TYR A 108 0.62 9.86 -5.46
C TYR A 108 1.83 9.29 -6.21
N PHE A 109 1.77 8.06 -6.71
CA PHE A 109 2.95 7.36 -7.25
C PHE A 109 2.80 6.92 -8.71
N GLY A 110 1.59 6.92 -9.26
CA GLY A 110 1.34 6.71 -10.69
C GLY A 110 1.24 5.23 -11.10
N LEU A 111 1.24 5.02 -12.42
CA LEU A 111 0.91 3.73 -13.05
C LEU A 111 1.84 2.58 -12.68
N PHE A 112 3.11 2.90 -12.38
CA PHE A 112 4.08 1.89 -11.99
C PHE A 112 3.66 1.17 -10.69
N LEU A 113 3.29 1.92 -9.64
CA LEU A 113 2.85 1.29 -8.39
C LEU A 113 1.46 0.68 -8.53
N PHE A 114 0.53 1.38 -9.19
CA PHE A 114 -0.80 0.87 -9.44
C PHE A 114 -1.30 1.24 -10.84
N PRO A 115 -1.74 0.26 -11.66
CA PRO A 115 -2.00 -1.14 -11.29
C PRO A 115 -0.81 -2.10 -11.48
N THR A 116 0.29 -1.67 -12.10
CA THR A 116 1.32 -2.59 -12.63
C THR A 116 1.99 -3.45 -11.56
N MET A 117 2.67 -2.84 -10.58
CA MET A 117 3.34 -3.61 -9.52
C MET A 117 2.35 -4.32 -8.60
N ALA A 118 1.18 -3.73 -8.35
CA ALA A 118 0.12 -4.38 -7.57
C ALA A 118 -0.30 -5.74 -8.16
N LEU A 119 -0.58 -5.81 -9.46
CA LEU A 119 -0.96 -7.07 -10.12
C LEU A 119 0.22 -8.04 -10.26
N ALA A 120 1.44 -7.52 -10.53
CA ALA A 120 2.64 -8.35 -10.60
C ALA A 120 2.92 -9.05 -9.26
N PHE A 121 2.88 -8.31 -8.15
CA PHE A 121 3.05 -8.86 -6.81
C PHE A 121 1.86 -9.70 -6.33
N GLY A 122 0.67 -9.52 -6.92
CA GLY A 122 -0.45 -10.45 -6.75
C GLY A 122 -0.11 -11.86 -7.21
N GLY A 123 0.39 -11.98 -8.44
CA GLY A 123 0.86 -13.27 -8.97
C GLY A 123 2.00 -13.86 -8.14
N LEU A 124 2.97 -13.02 -7.73
CA LEU A 124 4.06 -13.47 -6.84
C LEU A 124 3.56 -13.95 -5.47
N THR A 125 2.59 -13.24 -4.87
CA THR A 125 1.97 -13.65 -3.61
C THR A 125 1.30 -15.00 -3.77
N ASN A 126 0.52 -15.19 -4.84
CA ASN A 126 -0.12 -16.47 -5.13
C ASN A 126 0.91 -17.59 -5.30
N LEU A 127 2.01 -17.33 -6.02
CA LEU A 127 3.09 -18.29 -6.26
C LEU A 127 3.73 -18.76 -4.94
N LEU A 128 4.07 -17.82 -4.05
CA LEU A 128 4.68 -18.16 -2.77
C LEU A 128 3.71 -18.92 -1.86
N VAL A 129 2.43 -18.52 -1.85
CA VAL A 129 1.42 -19.17 -1.01
C VAL A 129 1.18 -20.61 -1.46
N VAL A 130 0.85 -20.84 -2.74
CA VAL A 130 0.57 -22.20 -3.24
C VAL A 130 1.82 -23.09 -3.23
N GLY A 131 3.00 -22.51 -3.48
CA GLY A 131 4.29 -23.22 -3.42
C GLY A 131 4.69 -23.67 -2.01
N THR A 132 4.08 -23.11 -0.96
CA THR A 132 4.40 -23.45 0.44
C THR A 132 3.21 -23.98 1.23
N SER A 133 2.03 -24.14 0.61
CA SER A 133 0.81 -24.68 1.22
C SER A 133 0.47 -26.09 0.72
N SER A 134 -0.49 -26.78 1.33
CA SER A 134 -0.88 -28.14 0.90
C SER A 134 -1.18 -28.24 -0.62
N PRO A 135 -0.84 -29.34 -1.31
CA PRO A 135 -1.11 -29.51 -2.73
C PRO A 135 -2.59 -29.36 -3.12
N GLU A 136 -3.50 -29.66 -2.20
CA GLU A 136 -4.96 -29.59 -2.33
C GLU A 136 -5.50 -28.17 -2.11
N MET A 137 -4.65 -27.20 -1.77
CA MET A 137 -5.07 -25.82 -1.58
C MET A 137 -5.43 -25.17 -2.92
N HIS A 138 -6.64 -24.63 -3.00
CA HIS A 138 -7.08 -23.72 -4.04
C HIS A 138 -7.11 -22.29 -3.50
N LEU A 139 -6.37 -21.40 -4.16
CA LEU A 139 -6.31 -19.99 -3.80
C LEU A 139 -7.05 -19.16 -4.84
N ILE A 140 -7.94 -18.30 -4.36
CA ILE A 140 -8.72 -17.34 -5.14
C ILE A 140 -8.77 -16.00 -4.41
N GLY A 141 -9.08 -14.93 -5.15
CA GLY A 141 -9.37 -13.61 -4.62
C GLY A 141 -8.25 -12.59 -4.80
N MET A 142 -8.66 -11.32 -4.80
CA MET A 142 -7.78 -10.15 -4.94
C MET A 142 -7.06 -9.79 -3.64
N SER A 143 -7.40 -10.43 -2.50
CA SER A 143 -6.98 -9.97 -1.17
C SER A 143 -5.46 -9.93 -0.99
N GLY A 144 -4.70 -10.87 -1.54
CA GLY A 144 -3.23 -10.81 -1.52
C GLY A 144 -2.67 -9.51 -2.13
N VAL A 145 -3.30 -9.02 -3.20
CA VAL A 145 -2.95 -7.72 -3.82
C VAL A 145 -3.36 -6.57 -2.92
N VAL A 146 -4.56 -6.61 -2.34
CA VAL A 146 -5.03 -5.57 -1.41
C VAL A 146 -4.09 -5.43 -0.22
N TYR A 147 -3.65 -6.55 0.37
CA TYR A 147 -2.70 -6.55 1.47
C TYR A 147 -1.32 -6.05 1.04
N TRP A 148 -0.86 -6.40 -0.16
CA TRP A 148 0.35 -5.81 -0.73
C TRP A 148 0.23 -4.29 -0.89
N MET A 149 -0.87 -3.80 -1.44
CA MET A 149 -1.14 -2.36 -1.61
C MET A 149 -1.19 -1.65 -0.26
N GLY A 150 -1.78 -2.28 0.75
CA GLY A 150 -1.79 -1.81 2.13
C GLY A 150 -0.39 -1.71 2.74
N GLY A 151 0.41 -2.76 2.62
CA GLY A 151 1.81 -2.77 3.06
C GLY A 151 2.63 -1.70 2.37
N VAL A 152 2.41 -1.48 1.08
CA VAL A 152 3.07 -0.39 0.32
C VAL A 152 2.64 0.97 0.85
N TRP A 153 1.33 1.22 0.92
CA TRP A 153 0.79 2.51 1.32
C TRP A 153 1.20 2.90 2.73
N LEU A 154 1.04 2.00 3.71
CA LEU A 154 1.37 2.28 5.11
C LEU A 154 2.86 2.51 5.31
N THR A 155 3.73 1.74 4.62
CA THR A 155 5.17 1.94 4.68
C THR A 155 5.57 3.28 4.07
N LEU A 156 5.05 3.64 2.91
CA LEU A 156 5.34 4.94 2.28
C LEU A 156 4.73 6.09 3.08
N TYR A 157 3.52 5.95 3.61
CA TYR A 157 2.91 6.92 4.51
C TYR A 157 3.81 7.18 5.72
N PHE A 158 4.27 6.11 6.37
CA PHE A 158 5.20 6.20 7.47
C PHE A 158 6.45 6.95 7.03
N LEU A 159 7.15 6.52 5.97
CA LEU A 159 8.43 7.10 5.56
C LEU A 159 8.36 8.56 5.05
N LEU A 160 7.22 8.97 4.46
CA LEU A 160 7.06 10.28 3.81
C LEU A 160 6.37 11.33 4.69
N SER A 161 5.70 10.94 5.77
CA SER A 161 5.01 11.88 6.68
C SER A 161 5.93 12.46 7.75
N ARG A 162 7.14 12.88 7.37
CA ARG A 162 8.19 13.33 8.30
C ARG A 162 7.93 14.66 9.02
N HIS A 163 6.92 15.40 8.59
CA HIS A 163 6.40 16.55 9.33
C HIS A 163 5.72 16.14 10.65
N LEU A 164 5.38 14.85 10.80
CA LEU A 164 4.81 14.29 12.03
C LEU A 164 5.89 13.65 12.89
N SER A 165 5.63 13.59 14.21
CA SER A 165 6.50 12.86 15.13
C SER A 165 6.52 11.36 14.84
N LEU A 166 7.57 10.67 15.28
CA LEU A 166 7.68 9.21 15.13
C LEU A 166 6.46 8.51 15.74
N THR A 167 6.03 8.91 16.93
CA THR A 167 4.86 8.37 17.62
C THR A 167 3.58 8.55 16.80
N GLN A 168 3.35 9.74 16.23
CA GLN A 168 2.18 9.99 15.40
C GLN A 168 2.17 9.11 14.14
N ARG A 169 3.33 8.97 13.48
CA ARG A 169 3.48 8.13 12.28
C ARG A 169 3.20 6.67 12.61
N THR A 170 3.75 6.17 13.71
CA THR A 170 3.53 4.80 14.19
C THR A 170 2.07 4.57 14.53
N LEU A 171 1.47 5.40 15.39
CA LEU A 171 0.07 5.24 15.81
C LEU A 171 -0.91 5.31 14.64
N ARG A 172 -0.72 6.24 13.69
CA ARG A 172 -1.58 6.34 12.51
C ARG A 172 -1.43 5.15 11.58
N SER A 173 -0.19 4.73 11.29
CA SER A 173 0.06 3.60 10.39
C SER A 173 -0.46 2.30 11.00
N PHE A 174 -0.15 2.06 12.27
CA PHE A 174 -0.60 0.88 13.00
C PHE A 174 -2.10 0.89 13.25
N GLY A 175 -2.68 2.02 13.62
CA GLY A 175 -4.13 2.17 13.82
C GLY A 175 -4.93 1.90 12.55
N VAL A 176 -4.48 2.42 11.40
CA VAL A 176 -5.08 2.10 10.10
C VAL A 176 -4.87 0.64 9.73
N ALA A 177 -3.68 0.07 9.96
CA ALA A 177 -3.42 -1.35 9.73
C ALA A 177 -4.38 -2.22 10.54
N LEU A 178 -4.57 -1.92 11.82
CA LEU A 178 -5.49 -2.63 12.68
C LEU A 178 -6.93 -2.45 12.18
N MET A 179 -7.38 -1.23 11.91
CA MET A 179 -8.76 -1.00 11.47
C MET A 179 -9.11 -1.72 10.16
N ILE A 180 -8.18 -1.75 9.19
CA ILE A 180 -8.43 -2.31 7.85
C ILE A 180 -8.17 -3.81 7.80
N PHE A 181 -7.15 -4.29 8.53
CA PHE A 181 -6.68 -5.68 8.44
C PHE A 181 -6.97 -6.50 9.68
N MET A 182 -7.66 -5.95 10.69
CA MET A 182 -8.12 -6.73 11.84
C MET A 182 -9.06 -7.82 11.32
N PRO A 183 -8.86 -9.06 11.77
CA PRO A 183 -9.60 -10.16 11.25
C PRO A 183 -10.99 -10.20 11.91
N GLY A 184 -11.94 -9.42 11.38
CA GLY A 184 -13.36 -9.61 11.71
C GLY A 184 -13.84 -11.02 11.36
N GLU A 185 -13.16 -11.65 10.42
CA GLU A 185 -13.37 -13.00 9.93
C GLU A 185 -12.34 -14.01 10.47
N ALA A 186 -11.62 -13.73 11.58
CA ALA A 186 -10.42 -14.46 12.08
C ALA A 186 -10.45 -16.01 12.14
N PHE A 187 -11.60 -16.61 11.94
CA PHE A 187 -11.82 -18.04 12.01
C PHE A 187 -12.51 -18.61 10.77
N ASN A 188 -12.63 -17.83 9.69
CA ASN A 188 -13.22 -18.28 8.44
C ASN A 188 -12.18 -19.13 7.66
N PRO A 189 -12.41 -20.44 7.49
CA PRO A 189 -11.47 -21.34 6.81
C PRO A 189 -11.36 -21.06 5.30
N SER A 190 -12.32 -20.33 4.73
CA SER A 190 -12.33 -19.94 3.31
C SER A 190 -11.40 -18.76 3.01
N ILE A 191 -10.79 -18.15 4.04
CA ILE A 191 -9.91 -16.99 3.91
C ILE A 191 -8.45 -17.41 4.11
N SER A 192 -7.60 -17.08 3.13
CA SER A 192 -6.17 -17.37 3.21
C SER A 192 -5.42 -16.26 3.98
N TYR A 193 -5.31 -16.41 5.30
CA TYR A 193 -4.46 -15.53 6.14
C TYR A 193 -3.01 -15.51 5.68
N LYS A 194 -2.54 -16.63 5.12
CA LYS A 194 -1.20 -16.74 4.57
C LYS A 194 -1.02 -15.82 3.36
N ALA A 195 -2.00 -15.74 2.46
CA ALA A 195 -1.95 -14.81 1.33
C ALA A 195 -1.94 -13.35 1.80
N HIS A 196 -2.69 -13.04 2.86
CA HIS A 196 -2.70 -11.71 3.47
C HIS A 196 -1.34 -11.34 4.06
N ALA A 197 -0.76 -12.22 4.87
CA ALA A 197 0.54 -12.00 5.50
C ALA A 197 1.67 -11.89 4.47
N VAL A 198 1.72 -12.81 3.50
CA VAL A 198 2.73 -12.78 2.43
C VAL A 198 2.59 -11.52 1.57
N GLY A 199 1.37 -11.18 1.16
CA GLY A 199 1.10 -9.97 0.37
C GLY A 199 1.55 -8.72 1.11
N PHE A 200 1.16 -8.56 2.38
CA PHE A 200 1.54 -7.43 3.21
C PHE A 200 3.06 -7.31 3.38
N CYS A 201 3.74 -8.41 3.73
CA CYS A 201 5.20 -8.43 3.89
C CYS A 201 5.92 -8.05 2.60
N LEU A 202 5.50 -8.62 1.46
CA LEU A 202 6.05 -8.23 0.16
C LEU A 202 5.81 -6.75 -0.15
N GLY A 203 4.66 -6.21 0.25
CA GLY A 203 4.35 -4.78 0.09
C GLY A 203 5.25 -3.88 0.91
N VAL A 204 5.49 -4.23 2.18
CA VAL A 204 6.43 -3.51 3.06
C VAL A 204 7.85 -3.52 2.49
N ILE A 205 8.32 -4.70 2.08
CA ILE A 205 9.65 -4.88 1.49
C ILE A 205 9.77 -4.04 0.22
N PHE A 206 8.81 -4.16 -0.70
CA PHE A 206 8.79 -3.39 -1.95
C PHE A 206 8.81 -1.89 -1.69
N ALA A 207 7.96 -1.39 -0.79
CA ALA A 207 7.90 0.04 -0.48
C ALA A 207 9.20 0.57 0.13
N PHE A 208 9.86 -0.21 0.97
CA PHE A 208 11.16 0.17 1.53
C PHE A 208 12.21 0.36 0.42
N PHE A 209 12.33 -0.60 -0.50
CA PHE A 209 13.24 -0.48 -1.65
C PHE A 209 12.84 0.65 -2.60
N TYR A 210 11.55 0.78 -2.90
CA TYR A 210 11.03 1.87 -3.72
C TYR A 210 11.35 3.23 -3.13
N PHE A 211 11.21 3.40 -1.81
CA PHE A 211 11.60 4.61 -1.10
C PHE A 211 13.10 4.88 -1.20
N MET A 212 13.96 3.87 -1.02
CA MET A 212 15.41 4.05 -1.12
C MET A 212 15.82 4.54 -2.51
N VAL A 213 15.26 3.97 -3.57
CA VAL A 213 15.55 4.35 -4.97
C VAL A 213 15.08 5.78 -5.27
N HIS A 214 13.90 6.18 -4.77
CA HIS A 214 13.30 7.48 -5.06
C HIS A 214 13.54 8.52 -3.96
N ARG A 215 14.44 8.23 -3.02
CA ARG A 215 14.66 9.04 -1.82
C ARG A 215 14.96 10.49 -2.17
N SER A 216 15.83 10.75 -3.14
CA SER A 216 16.19 12.11 -3.56
C SER A 216 14.98 12.91 -4.03
N SER A 217 14.10 12.30 -4.83
CA SER A 217 12.87 12.94 -5.34
C SER A 217 11.89 13.25 -4.22
N PHE A 218 11.72 12.33 -3.27
CA PHE A 218 10.85 12.56 -2.11
C PHE A 218 11.39 13.65 -1.18
N ARG A 219 12.71 13.72 -0.99
CA ARG A 219 13.38 14.75 -0.20
C ARG A 219 13.30 16.12 -0.86
N ALA A 220 13.42 16.18 -2.19
CA ALA A 220 13.30 17.43 -2.94
C ALA A 220 11.90 18.07 -2.82
N ALA A 221 10.88 17.29 -2.47
CA ALA A 221 9.54 17.81 -2.22
C ALA A 221 9.36 18.39 -0.81
N GLU A 222 10.32 18.21 0.12
CA GLU A 222 10.24 18.72 1.48
C GLU A 222 10.44 20.24 1.53
N ARG A 223 9.58 20.95 2.26
CA ARG A 223 9.71 22.41 2.48
C ARG A 223 9.74 22.74 3.95
N TYR A 224 10.68 23.59 4.34
CA TYR A 224 10.87 24.03 5.72
C TYR A 224 10.34 25.45 5.92
N THR A 225 9.72 25.69 7.07
CA THR A 225 9.29 27.03 7.52
C THR A 225 10.09 27.44 8.74
N VAL A 226 10.28 28.74 8.93
CA VAL A 226 10.87 29.31 10.14
C VAL A 226 9.76 29.53 11.16
N LEU A 227 9.99 29.15 12.41
CA LEU A 227 9.09 29.51 13.51
C LEU A 227 9.30 30.98 13.90
N PRO A 228 8.23 31.78 14.10
CA PRO A 228 8.34 33.08 14.76
C PRO A 228 8.98 32.88 16.13
N ARG A 229 9.93 33.74 16.53
CA ARG A 229 10.48 33.66 17.89
C ARG A 229 9.43 34.08 18.89
N GLU A 230 9.49 33.55 20.11
CA GLU A 230 8.66 34.05 21.22
C GLU A 230 8.88 35.55 21.49
N GLU A 231 10.04 36.10 21.09
CA GLU A 231 10.35 37.54 21.15
C GLU A 231 9.64 38.36 20.06
N ASP A 232 9.15 37.72 19.00
CA ASP A 232 8.45 38.35 17.87
C ASP A 232 6.90 38.25 18.02
N LEU A 233 6.40 37.73 19.16
CA LEU A 233 4.98 37.53 19.51
C LEU A 233 4.54 38.42 20.68
#